data_AF-A0A6N7MBL8-F1
#
_entry.id   AF-A0A6N7MBL8-F1
#
_cell.length_a   1.000
_cell.length_b   1.000
_cell.length_c   1.000
_cell.angle_alpha   90.00
_cell.angle_beta   90.00
_cell.angle_gamma   90.00
#
_symmetry.space_group_name_H-M   'P 1'
#
loop_
_entity.id
_entity.type
_entity.pdbx_description
1 polymer ?
#
loop_
_entity_poly.entity_id
_entity_poly.type
_entity_poly.pdbx_seq_one_letter_code
_entity_poly.pdbx_strand_id
1 'polypeptide(L)'
;MKKSIFTPIFLLFFLFFSTCKTEIEPLSIGFPEPTDPNPVPVETWNKITPGLHGSFGSIDERYNRSTPPKISISKTWEGTAWRGERTNAQLA
;
A
#
# COMPACT_ATOMS: atom_id res chain seq x y z
N MET A 1 36.62 -46.04 11.78
CA MET A 1 35.93 -44.73 11.92
C MET A 1 34.47 -44.91 11.47
N LYS A 2 33.53 -45.05 12.42
CA LYS A 2 32.11 -45.27 12.11
C LYS A 2 31.50 -43.94 11.69
N LYS A 3 31.24 -43.74 10.39
CA LYS A 3 30.52 -42.55 9.91
C LYS A 3 29.10 -42.63 10.47
N SER A 4 28.73 -41.67 11.32
CA SER A 4 27.43 -41.63 11.97
C SER A 4 26.34 -41.49 10.92
N ILE A 5 25.34 -42.37 10.94
CA ILE A 5 24.24 -42.39 9.97
C ILE A 5 23.21 -41.28 10.24
N PHE A 6 23.36 -40.56 11.36
CA PHE A 6 22.50 -39.46 11.78
C PHE A 6 22.72 -38.17 10.97
N THR A 7 23.93 -37.94 10.45
CA THR A 7 24.24 -36.74 9.65
C THR A 7 23.48 -36.66 8.32
N PRO A 8 23.36 -37.72 7.49
CA PRO A 8 22.56 -37.63 6.27
C PRO A 8 21.06 -37.47 6.55
N ILE A 9 20.55 -38.05 7.65
CA ILE A 9 19.14 -37.91 8.05
C ILE A 9 18.82 -36.46 8.45
N PHE A 10 19.73 -35.84 9.21
CA PHE A 10 19.58 -34.44 9.62
C PHE A 10 19.64 -33.46 8.42
N LEU A 11 20.51 -33.74 7.44
CA LEU A 11 20.61 -32.97 6.20
C LEU A 11 19.36 -33.13 5.30
N LEU A 12 18.80 -34.34 5.24
CA LEU A 12 17.55 -34.59 4.53
C LEU A 12 16.37 -33.86 5.20
N PHE A 13 16.30 -33.86 6.53
CA PHE A 13 15.27 -33.15 7.28
C PHE A 13 15.33 -31.63 7.03
N PHE A 14 16.53 -31.03 7.02
CA PHE A 14 16.70 -29.60 6.73
C PHE A 14 16.24 -29.20 5.30
N LEU A 15 16.36 -30.11 4.33
CA LEU A 15 15.88 -29.90 2.96
C LEU A 15 14.34 -29.92 2.86
N PHE A 16 13.64 -30.67 3.72
CA PHE A 16 12.17 -30.75 3.68
C PHE A 16 11.46 -29.51 4.27
N PHE A 17 12.06 -28.79 5.22
CA PHE A 17 11.41 -27.60 5.83
C PHE A 17 11.55 -26.31 5.03
N SER A 18 12.36 -26.28 3.96
CA SER A 18 12.64 -25.03 3.21
C SER A 18 11.74 -24.79 2.00
N THR A 19 10.75 -25.65 1.71
CA THR A 19 9.88 -25.48 0.54
C THR A 19 8.41 -25.28 0.91
N CYS A 20 8.12 -24.17 1.57
CA CYS A 20 6.78 -23.61 1.55
C CYS A 20 6.88 -22.18 1.02
N LYS A 21 6.81 -22.04 -0.31
CA LYS A 21 6.54 -20.75 -0.93
C LYS A 21 5.03 -20.59 -0.94
N THR A 22 4.50 -19.75 -0.05
CA THR A 22 3.11 -19.30 -0.14
C THR A 22 3.04 -18.27 -1.27
N GLU A 23 2.66 -18.70 -2.47
CA GLU A 23 2.17 -17.76 -3.49
C GLU A 23 0.78 -17.30 -3.04
N ILE A 24 0.76 -16.18 -2.31
CA ILE A 24 -0.47 -15.42 -2.12
C ILE A 24 -0.68 -14.72 -3.45
N GLU A 25 -1.42 -15.33 -4.37
CA GLU A 25 -2.01 -14.55 -5.46
C GLU A 25 -2.91 -13.51 -4.81
N PRO A 26 -2.62 -12.20 -4.95
CA PRO A 26 -3.53 -11.21 -4.44
C PRO A 26 -4.86 -11.44 -5.15
N LEU A 27 -5.95 -11.44 -4.38
CA LEU A 27 -7.32 -11.35 -4.91
C LEU A 27 -7.37 -10.12 -5.82
N SER A 28 -7.06 -10.31 -7.10
CA SER A 28 -7.02 -9.27 -8.12
C SER A 28 -8.44 -8.96 -8.54
N ILE A 29 -9.25 -8.46 -7.61
CA ILE A 29 -10.52 -7.81 -7.88
C ILE A 29 -10.18 -6.40 -8.37
N GLY A 30 -9.54 -6.29 -9.52
CA GLY A 30 -9.06 -5.01 -10.03
C GLY A 30 -8.51 -5.13 -11.45
N PHE A 31 -8.63 -4.04 -12.19
CA PHE A 31 -7.96 -3.86 -13.48
C PHE A 31 -6.74 -2.96 -13.28
N PRO A 32 -5.63 -3.17 -14.02
CA PRO A 32 -4.49 -2.27 -13.95
C PRO A 32 -4.90 -0.89 -14.48
N GLU A 33 -4.60 0.15 -13.70
CA GLU A 33 -4.77 1.52 -14.19
C GLU A 33 -3.77 1.81 -15.34
N PRO A 34 -4.18 2.60 -16.34
CA PRO A 34 -3.26 3.06 -17.39
C PRO A 34 -2.08 3.86 -16.83
N THR A 35 -0.98 3.91 -17.60
CA THR A 35 0.14 4.81 -17.30
C THR A 35 -0.32 6.26 -17.35
N ASP A 36 0.18 7.09 -16.43
CA ASP A 36 -0.12 8.53 -16.43
C ASP A 36 0.37 9.17 -17.73
N PRO A 37 -0.51 9.78 -18.54
CA PRO A 37 -0.12 10.44 -19.78
C PRO A 37 0.74 11.70 -19.56
N ASN A 38 0.74 12.28 -18.36
CA ASN A 38 1.47 13.51 -18.02
C ASN A 38 2.33 13.32 -16.76
N PRO A 39 3.38 12.48 -16.82
CA PRO A 39 4.22 12.22 -15.66
C PRO A 39 4.94 13.50 -15.22
N VAL A 40 5.07 13.69 -13.90
CA VAL A 40 5.86 14.79 -13.33
C VAL A 40 7.24 14.28 -12.88
N PRO A 41 8.26 15.14 -12.85
CA PRO A 41 9.58 14.78 -12.33
C PRO A 41 9.49 14.36 -10.85
N VAL A 42 10.29 13.36 -10.45
CA VAL A 42 10.31 12.82 -9.08
C VAL A 42 10.66 13.91 -8.06
N GLU A 43 11.43 14.91 -8.49
CA GLU A 43 11.84 16.06 -7.68
C GLU A 43 10.66 16.88 -7.16
N THR A 44 9.48 16.75 -7.77
CA THR A 44 8.22 17.34 -7.28
C THR A 44 7.92 16.92 -5.84
N TRP A 45 8.39 15.74 -5.42
CA TRP A 45 8.20 15.17 -4.09
C TRP A 45 9.30 15.53 -3.09
N ASN A 46 10.41 16.16 -3.51
CA ASN A 46 11.58 16.43 -2.65
C ASN A 46 11.26 17.32 -1.42
N LYS A 47 10.18 18.09 -1.47
CA LYS A 47 9.74 18.96 -0.38
C LYS A 47 8.92 18.23 0.69
N ILE A 48 8.50 17.00 0.42
CA ILE A 48 7.68 16.21 1.33
C ILE A 48 8.60 15.40 2.24
N THR A 49 8.38 15.49 3.55
CA THR A 49 9.18 14.71 4.50
C THR A 49 8.94 13.21 4.31
N PRO A 50 9.96 12.35 4.46
CA PRO A 50 9.77 10.91 4.36
C PRO A 50 8.71 10.38 5.34
N GLY A 51 7.85 9.48 4.88
CA GLY A 51 6.79 8.86 5.68
C GLY A 51 5.46 8.77 4.93
N LEU A 52 4.50 8.07 5.53
CA LEU A 52 3.12 8.07 5.06
C LEU A 52 2.42 9.34 5.59
N HIS A 53 1.84 10.10 4.67
CA HIS A 53 1.03 11.28 4.98
C HIS A 53 -0.44 10.94 4.81
N GLY A 54 -1.30 11.68 5.49
CA GLY A 54 -2.74 11.57 5.36
C GLY A 54 -3.44 12.79 5.92
N SER A 55 -4.44 13.28 5.20
CA SER A 55 -5.28 14.40 5.60
C SER A 55 -6.70 14.22 5.09
N PHE A 56 -7.69 14.78 5.78
CA PHE A 56 -8.99 14.99 5.18
C PHE A 56 -8.85 16.01 4.04
N GLY A 57 -9.38 15.64 2.87
CA GLY A 57 -9.49 16.46 1.67
C GLY A 57 -10.94 16.83 1.37
N SER A 58 -11.15 17.42 0.20
CA SER A 58 -12.48 17.74 -0.31
C SER A 58 -13.00 16.63 -1.22
N ILE A 59 -14.31 16.38 -1.16
CA ILE A 59 -15.02 15.53 -2.14
C ILE A 59 -15.23 16.23 -3.49
N ASP A 60 -15.00 17.54 -3.54
CA ASP A 60 -15.14 18.36 -4.75
C ASP A 60 -13.83 18.45 -5.54
N GLU A 61 -12.75 17.85 -5.03
CA GLU A 61 -11.42 17.86 -5.64
C GLU A 61 -10.97 16.47 -6.08
N ARG A 62 -10.39 16.40 -7.28
CA ARG A 62 -9.66 15.22 -7.73
C ARG A 62 -8.17 15.44 -7.54
N TYR A 63 -7.57 14.69 -6.62
CA TYR A 63 -6.13 14.74 -6.38
C TYR A 63 -5.38 14.05 -7.52
N ASN A 64 -4.38 14.74 -8.05
CA ASN A 64 -3.54 14.21 -9.12
C ASN A 64 -2.61 13.13 -8.54
N ARG A 65 -2.57 11.95 -9.19
CA ARG A 65 -1.77 10.79 -8.78
C ARG A 65 -0.27 11.10 -8.65
N SER A 66 0.26 11.92 -9.55
CA SER A 66 1.70 12.09 -9.72
C SER A 66 2.28 13.27 -8.91
N THR A 67 1.43 14.13 -8.34
CA THR A 67 1.87 15.30 -7.57
C THR A 67 1.33 15.27 -6.13
N PRO A 68 2.07 15.79 -5.15
CA PRO A 68 1.54 15.96 -3.79
C PRO A 68 0.25 16.82 -3.79
N PRO A 69 -0.80 16.43 -3.04
CA PRO A 69 -1.98 17.25 -2.83
C PRO A 69 -1.63 18.63 -2.27
N LYS A 70 -2.17 19.69 -2.88
CA LYS A 70 -1.96 21.07 -2.43
C LYS A 70 -3.07 21.49 -1.46
N ILE A 71 -3.13 20.82 -0.31
CA ILE A 71 -4.15 21.05 0.72
C ILE A 71 -3.53 21.51 2.03
N SER A 72 -4.34 22.18 2.86
CA SER A 72 -3.99 22.38 4.27
C SER A 72 -4.23 21.07 5.03
N ILE A 73 -3.27 20.65 5.85
CA ILE A 73 -3.38 19.40 6.61
C ILE A 73 -4.50 19.52 7.63
N SER A 74 -5.51 18.66 7.52
CA SER A 74 -6.59 18.52 8.47
C SER A 74 -6.66 17.09 9.02
N LYS A 75 -6.60 16.97 10.34
CA LYS A 75 -6.73 15.70 11.06
C LYS A 75 -8.17 15.40 11.48
N THR A 76 -9.07 16.36 11.29
CA THR A 76 -10.48 16.27 11.68
C THR A 76 -11.36 16.60 10.48
N TRP A 77 -12.50 15.96 10.42
CA TRP A 77 -13.55 16.28 9.46
C TRP A 77 -14.85 16.48 10.23
N GLU A 78 -15.59 17.51 9.86
CA GLU A 78 -16.88 17.85 10.45
C GLU A 78 -17.91 17.96 9.33
N GLY A 79 -19.08 17.40 9.57
CA GLY A 79 -20.20 17.45 8.63
C GLY A 79 -21.51 17.22 9.36
N THR A 80 -22.61 17.63 8.75
CA THR A 80 -23.96 17.46 9.27
C THR A 80 -24.78 16.68 8.25
N ALA A 81 -25.61 15.76 8.74
CA ALA A 81 -26.45 14.91 7.90
C ALA A 81 -27.80 14.64 8.56
N TRP A 82 -28.81 14.37 7.75
CA TRP A 82 -30.12 13.94 8.22
C TRP A 82 -30.12 12.47 8.64
N ARG A 83 -31.11 12.08 9.45
CA ARG A 83 -31.31 10.68 9.78
C ARG A 83 -31.62 9.89 8.50
N GLY A 84 -30.77 8.93 8.17
CA GLY A 84 -30.89 8.10 6.97
C GLY A 84 -30.17 8.66 5.74
N GLU A 85 -29.53 9.83 5.85
CA GLU A 85 -28.70 10.37 4.77
C GLU A 85 -27.33 9.69 4.70
N ARG A 86 -26.83 9.48 3.48
CA ARG A 86 -25.46 9.03 3.23
C ARG A 86 -24.56 10.23 2.98
N THR A 87 -23.54 10.39 3.81
CA THR A 87 -22.50 11.42 3.66
C THR A 87 -21.18 10.79 3.23
N ASN A 88 -20.37 11.54 2.49
CA ASN A 88 -19.06 11.10 2.01
C ASN A 88 -17.97 12.06 2.52
N ALA A 89 -16.78 11.53 2.73
CA ALA A 89 -15.57 12.29 3.01
C ALA A 89 -14.43 11.64 2.22
N GLN A 90 -13.39 12.42 1.92
CA GLN A 90 -12.23 11.97 1.15
C GLN A 90 -10.96 12.15 1.96
N LEU A 91 -10.07 11.17 1.88
CA LEU A 91 -8.70 11.25 2.41
C LEU A 91 -7.74 11.48 1.24
N ALA A 92 -6.71 12.26 1.50
CA ALA A 92 -5.64 12.60 0.57
C ALA A 92 -4.26 12.37 1.20
#